data_AF-A0A3L7ZNV4-F1
#
_entry.id   AF-A0A3L7ZNV4-F1
#
_cell.length_a   1.000
_cell.length_b   1.000
_cell.length_c   1.000
_cell.angle_alpha   90.00
_cell.angle_beta   90.00
_cell.angle_gamma   90.00
#
_symmetry.space_group_name_H-M   'P 1'
#
loop_
_entity.id
_entity.type
_entity.pdbx_description
1 polymer ?
#
loop_
_entity_poly.entity_id
_entity_poly.type
_entity_poly.pdbx_seq_one_letter_code
_entity_poly.pdbx_strand_id
1 'polypeptide(L)'
;MKIFISFIMNIILCIAYCLCIDMVNIYKPIAHMDISMGILFRIGVILMFLTLLMGMLAVRFTKRKYLMALPMIIPILLWSAYIGVFPYRSFAYMGISVLIYLTYMAILWYYNNKSPIRQESKNMAIKLKRHKGLTIKEKSHSSAESRL
;
A
#
# COMPACT_ATOMS: atom_id res chain seq x y z
N MET A 1 11.76 12.35 9.19
CA MET A 1 11.45 12.81 7.81
C MET A 1 10.60 11.82 6.98
N LYS A 2 10.84 10.50 6.99
CA LYS A 2 10.02 9.55 6.19
C LYS A 2 8.52 9.48 6.55
N ILE A 3 8.17 9.68 7.83
CA ILE A 3 6.77 9.68 8.30
C ILE A 3 6.03 10.91 7.80
N PHE A 4 6.65 12.09 7.93
CA PHE A 4 6.08 13.35 7.44
C PHE A 4 5.84 13.30 5.93
N ILE A 5 6.79 12.77 5.16
CA ILE A 5 6.61 12.57 3.71
C ILE A 5 5.42 11.64 3.44
N SER A 6 5.31 10.52 4.16
CA SER A 6 4.19 9.58 4.00
C SER A 6 2.84 10.21 4.39
N PHE A 7 2.85 11.09 5.40
CA PHE A 7 1.66 11.83 5.83
C PHE A 7 1.22 12.88 4.81
N ILE A 8 2.17 13.63 4.24
CA ILE A 8 1.91 14.58 3.14
C ILE A 8 1.33 13.82 1.93
N MET A 9 1.88 12.66 1.59
CA MET A 9 1.36 11.83 0.49
C MET A 9 -0.07 11.36 0.76
N ASN A 10 -0.42 11.01 2.01
CA ASN A 10 -1.81 10.67 2.37
C ASN A 10 -2.76 11.82 2.10
N ILE A 11 -2.38 13.06 2.48
CA ILE A 11 -3.20 14.25 2.23
C ILE A 11 -3.40 14.45 0.72
N ILE A 12 -2.33 14.37 -0.07
CA ILE A 12 -2.39 14.52 -1.53
C ILE A 12 -3.30 13.46 -2.16
N LEU A 13 -3.17 12.18 -1.74
CA LEU A 13 -3.99 11.09 -2.24
C LEU A 13 -5.46 11.23 -1.83
N CYS A 14 -5.75 11.76 -0.64
CA CYS A 14 -7.12 12.08 -0.24
C CYS A 14 -7.71 13.22 -1.06
N ILE A 15 -6.93 14.27 -1.38
CA ILE A 15 -7.39 15.34 -2.27
C ILE A 15 -7.68 14.78 -3.67
N ALA A 16 -6.79 13.93 -4.19
CA ALA A 16 -7.00 13.24 -5.47
C ALA A 16 -8.26 12.36 -5.44
N TYR A 17 -8.51 11.65 -4.34
CA TYR A 17 -9.75 10.88 -4.16
C TYR A 17 -11.01 11.75 -4.24
N CYS A 18 -11.03 12.88 -3.55
CA CYS A 18 -12.13 13.83 -3.63
C CYS A 18 -12.36 14.30 -5.06
N LEU A 19 -11.30 14.70 -5.76
CA LEU A 19 -11.38 15.12 -7.17
C LEU A 19 -11.91 14.01 -8.09
N CYS A 20 -11.48 12.76 -7.89
CA CYS A 20 -11.98 11.62 -8.65
C CYS A 20 -13.47 11.38 -8.41
N ILE A 21 -13.92 11.49 -7.16
CA ILE A 21 -15.34 11.37 -6.82
C ILE A 21 -16.16 12.50 -7.46
N ASP A 22 -15.66 13.74 -7.38
CA ASP A 22 -16.33 14.90 -7.96
C ASP A 22 -16.46 14.77 -9.47
N MET A 23 -15.43 14.27 -10.16
CA MET A 23 -15.50 13.98 -11.60
C MET A 23 -16.56 12.92 -11.93
N VAL A 24 -16.66 11.84 -11.14
CA VAL A 24 -17.71 10.82 -11.32
C VAL A 24 -19.10 11.42 -11.07
N ASN A 25 -19.23 12.33 -10.10
CA ASN A 25 -20.48 13.04 -9.81
C ASN A 25 -20.88 14.01 -10.94
N ILE A 26 -19.92 14.69 -11.58
CA ILE A 26 -20.18 15.56 -12.74
C ILE A 26 -20.63 14.75 -13.95
N TYR A 27 -19.97 13.62 -14.24
CA TYR A 27 -20.32 12.76 -15.38
C TYR A 27 -21.71 12.15 -15.28
N LYS A 28 -22.22 11.92 -14.06
CA LYS A 28 -23.56 11.39 -13.83
C LYS A 28 -24.21 12.13 -12.65
N PRO A 29 -24.78 13.32 -12.89
CA PRO A 29 -25.29 14.18 -11.84
C PRO A 29 -26.36 13.49 -10.99
N ILE A 30 -26.38 13.80 -9.71
CA ILE A 30 -27.37 13.31 -8.76
C ILE A 30 -28.60 14.21 -8.91
N ALA A 31 -29.70 13.70 -9.46
CA ALA A 31 -30.92 14.48 -9.69
C ALA A 31 -31.52 15.05 -8.39
N HIS A 32 -31.33 14.36 -7.26
CA HIS A 32 -31.60 14.86 -5.91
C HIS A 32 -30.44 14.50 -4.99
N MET A 33 -29.56 15.45 -4.71
CA MET A 33 -28.47 15.25 -3.76
C MET A 33 -29.04 15.34 -2.34
N ASP A 34 -29.54 14.21 -1.84
CA ASP A 34 -30.00 14.12 -0.46
C ASP A 34 -28.86 14.41 0.51
N ILE A 35 -29.18 15.06 1.63
CA ILE A 35 -28.24 15.37 2.72
C ILE A 35 -27.45 14.11 3.15
N SER A 36 -28.11 12.95 3.11
CA SER A 36 -27.51 11.64 3.42
C SER A 36 -26.34 11.27 2.49
N MET A 37 -26.44 11.56 1.19
CA MET A 37 -25.36 11.28 0.22
C MET A 37 -24.16 12.19 0.45
N GLY A 38 -24.38 13.45 0.77
CA GLY A 38 -23.29 14.38 1.15
C GLY A 38 -22.54 13.92 2.39
N ILE A 39 -23.24 13.40 3.39
CA ILE A 39 -22.64 12.82 4.61
C ILE A 39 -21.87 11.54 4.27
N LEU A 40 -22.43 10.67 3.43
CA LEU A 40 -21.78 9.44 3.00
C LEU A 40 -20.43 9.70 2.31
N PHE A 41 -20.36 10.71 1.43
CA PHE A 41 -19.10 11.11 0.79
C PHE A 41 -18.06 11.57 1.81
N ARG A 42 -18.45 12.40 2.79
CA ARG A 42 -17.54 12.86 3.85
C ARG A 42 -17.02 11.69 4.69
N ILE A 43 -17.90 10.75 5.06
CA ILE A 43 -17.52 9.52 5.76
C ILE A 43 -16.56 8.68 4.92
N GLY A 44 -16.81 8.56 3.61
CA GLY A 44 -15.92 7.86 2.67
C GLY A 44 -14.52 8.46 2.60
N VAL A 45 -14.39 9.80 2.59
CA VAL A 45 -13.08 10.48 2.61
C VAL A 45 -12.35 10.25 3.93
N ILE A 46 -13.05 10.35 5.06
CA ILE A 46 -12.47 10.08 6.40
C ILE A 46 -11.99 8.63 6.48
N LEU A 47 -12.79 7.67 6.02
CA LEU A 47 -12.43 6.26 5.98
C LEU A 47 -11.22 5.98 5.08
N MET A 48 -11.12 6.64 3.92
CA MET A 48 -9.94 6.52 3.06
C MET A 48 -8.68 7.07 3.74
N PHE A 49 -8.78 8.21 4.42
CA PHE A 49 -7.66 8.76 5.18
C PHE A 49 -7.19 7.81 6.29
N LEU A 50 -8.14 7.26 7.08
CA LEU A 50 -7.87 6.24 8.10
C LEU A 50 -7.24 4.98 7.51
N THR A 51 -7.73 4.54 6.34
CA THR A 51 -7.22 3.35 5.64
C THR A 51 -5.78 3.53 5.19
N LEU A 52 -5.44 4.69 4.62
CA LEU A 52 -4.07 5.03 4.22
C LEU A 52 -3.15 5.15 5.44
N LEU A 53 -3.64 5.73 6.55
CA LEU A 53 -2.90 5.84 7.79
C LEU A 53 -2.62 4.47 8.41
N MET A 54 -3.62 3.58 8.46
CA MET A 54 -3.46 2.19 8.87
C MET A 54 -2.52 1.41 7.95
N GLY A 55 -2.56 1.66 6.64
CA GLY A 55 -1.61 1.09 5.67
C GLY A 55 -0.16 1.46 6.00
N MET A 56 0.10 2.73 6.33
CA MET A 56 1.41 3.20 6.77
C MET A 56 1.90 2.50 8.04
N LEU A 57 1.02 2.38 9.05
CA LEU A 57 1.32 1.70 10.31
C LEU A 57 1.60 0.21 10.07
N ALA A 58 0.78 -0.46 9.24
CA ALA A 58 0.94 -1.87 8.90
C ALA A 58 2.29 -2.15 8.23
N VAL A 59 2.70 -1.32 7.25
CA VAL A 59 4.02 -1.43 6.58
C VAL A 59 5.18 -1.29 7.58
N ARG A 60 4.99 -0.48 8.62
CA ARG A 60 6.04 -0.14 9.58
C ARG A 60 6.19 -1.16 10.69
N PHE A 61 5.07 -1.60 11.28
CA PHE A 61 5.07 -2.52 12.40
C PHE A 61 5.13 -3.99 11.97
N THR A 62 4.72 -4.32 10.74
CA THR A 62 4.55 -5.71 10.32
C THR A 62 5.38 -6.09 9.10
N LYS A 63 6.19 -7.15 9.20
CA LYS A 63 6.88 -7.78 8.05
C LYS A 63 5.99 -8.73 7.22
N ARG A 64 4.77 -9.02 7.67
CA ARG A 64 3.86 -9.96 7.00
C ARG A 64 3.07 -9.24 5.90
N LYS A 65 3.23 -9.70 4.67
CA LYS A 65 2.59 -9.14 3.47
C LYS A 65 1.05 -9.11 3.53
N TYR A 66 0.43 -10.09 4.20
CA TYR A 66 -1.03 -10.21 4.25
C TYR A 66 -1.72 -9.08 5.05
N LEU A 67 -1.06 -8.56 6.09
CA LEU A 67 -1.61 -7.48 6.90
C LEU A 67 -1.61 -6.12 6.18
N MET A 68 -0.89 -6.00 5.06
CA MET A 68 -0.97 -4.82 4.19
C MET A 68 -2.26 -4.79 3.37
N ALA A 69 -2.95 -5.91 3.15
CA ALA A 69 -4.22 -5.91 2.41
C ALA A 69 -5.43 -5.61 3.32
N LEU A 70 -5.27 -5.81 4.63
CA LEU A 70 -6.35 -5.67 5.61
C LEU A 70 -7.04 -4.29 5.60
N PRO A 71 -6.31 -3.15 5.54
CA PRO A 71 -6.95 -1.83 5.59
C PRO A 71 -7.87 -1.59 4.39
N MET A 72 -7.55 -2.17 3.24
CA MET A 72 -8.30 -2.03 1.98
C MET A 72 -9.70 -2.64 2.05
N ILE A 73 -9.92 -3.60 2.95
CA ILE A 73 -11.21 -4.28 3.12
C ILE A 73 -12.27 -3.28 3.61
N ILE A 74 -11.89 -2.30 4.42
CA ILE A 74 -12.80 -1.32 5.03
C ILE A 74 -13.50 -0.43 3.97
N PRO A 75 -12.79 0.29 3.07
CA PRO A 75 -13.45 1.09 2.04
C PRO A 75 -14.22 0.23 1.04
N ILE A 76 -13.75 -0.99 0.74
CA ILE A 76 -14.47 -1.93 -0.13
C ILE A 76 -15.80 -2.33 0.51
N LEU A 77 -15.81 -2.69 1.79
CA LEU A 77 -17.02 -3.04 2.53
C LEU A 77 -18.02 -1.89 2.54
N LEU A 78 -17.56 -0.67 2.82
CA LEU A 78 -18.40 0.52 2.79
C LEU A 78 -19.12 0.63 1.44
N TRP A 79 -18.37 0.69 0.33
CA TRP A 79 -18.99 0.85 -0.98
C TRP A 79 -19.86 -0.36 -1.34
N SER A 80 -19.43 -1.59 -1.03
CA SER A 80 -20.23 -2.79 -1.29
C SER A 80 -21.62 -2.75 -0.63
N ALA A 81 -21.73 -2.22 0.59
CA ALA A 81 -23.01 -2.06 1.29
C ALA A 81 -23.97 -1.09 0.57
N TYR A 82 -23.44 -0.11 -0.17
CA TYR A 82 -24.21 0.87 -0.93
C TYR A 82 -24.45 0.49 -2.40
N ILE A 83 -23.99 -0.68 -2.86
CA ILE A 83 -24.30 -1.19 -4.22
C ILE A 83 -25.81 -1.38 -4.41
N GLY A 84 -26.53 -1.81 -3.37
CA GLY A 84 -27.98 -2.01 -3.43
C GLY A 84 -28.78 -0.71 -3.67
N VAL A 85 -28.19 0.44 -3.32
CA VAL A 85 -28.84 1.76 -3.47
C VAL A 85 -28.37 2.45 -4.76
N PHE A 86 -27.07 2.42 -5.06
CA PHE A 86 -26.47 3.08 -6.23
C PHE A 86 -25.39 2.21 -6.89
N PRO A 87 -25.78 1.19 -7.68
CA PRO A 87 -24.86 0.13 -8.13
C PRO A 87 -23.71 0.66 -8.98
N TYR A 88 -24.00 1.46 -9.99
CA TYR A 88 -22.97 2.00 -10.90
C TYR A 88 -22.00 2.97 -10.23
N ARG A 89 -22.49 3.82 -9.32
CA ARG A 89 -21.65 4.83 -8.64
C ARG A 89 -20.78 4.18 -7.56
N SER A 90 -21.39 3.31 -6.75
CA SER A 90 -20.66 2.58 -5.73
C SER A 90 -19.53 1.74 -6.32
N PHE A 91 -19.78 1.08 -7.45
CA PHE A 91 -18.75 0.34 -8.16
C PHE A 91 -17.59 1.25 -8.62
N ALA A 92 -17.89 2.45 -9.13
CA ALA A 92 -16.86 3.42 -9.50
C ALA A 92 -16.03 3.87 -8.28
N TYR A 93 -16.67 4.20 -7.15
CA TYR A 93 -15.95 4.61 -5.94
C TYR A 93 -15.13 3.48 -5.33
N MET A 94 -15.65 2.25 -5.37
CA MET A 94 -14.88 1.06 -5.02
C MET A 94 -13.63 0.94 -5.89
N GLY A 95 -13.77 1.03 -7.22
CA GLY A 95 -12.63 1.00 -8.14
C GLY A 95 -11.59 2.09 -7.88
N ILE A 96 -12.03 3.34 -7.68
CA ILE A 96 -11.16 4.47 -7.35
C ILE A 96 -10.44 4.20 -6.02
N SER A 97 -11.16 3.70 -5.00
CA SER A 97 -10.56 3.43 -3.69
C SER A 97 -9.45 2.38 -3.77
N VAL A 98 -9.65 1.36 -4.61
CA VAL A 98 -8.67 0.31 -4.88
C VAL A 98 -7.44 0.89 -5.59
N LEU A 99 -7.64 1.68 -6.64
CA LEU A 99 -6.55 2.28 -7.42
C LEU A 99 -5.67 3.20 -6.57
N ILE A 100 -6.27 4.04 -5.73
CA ILE A 100 -5.54 4.93 -4.82
C ILE A 100 -4.73 4.13 -3.81
N TYR A 101 -5.31 3.07 -3.25
CA TYR A 101 -4.61 2.22 -2.29
C TYR A 101 -3.42 1.47 -2.92
N LEU A 102 -3.60 0.93 -4.13
CA LEU A 102 -2.53 0.26 -4.87
C LEU A 102 -1.38 1.23 -5.19
N THR A 103 -1.72 2.43 -5.65
CA THR A 103 -0.75 3.50 -5.93
C THR A 103 0.03 3.86 -4.66
N TYR A 104 -0.68 4.01 -3.54
CA TYR A 104 -0.08 4.29 -2.24
C TYR A 104 0.89 3.18 -1.79
N MET A 105 0.48 1.92 -1.92
CA MET A 105 1.32 0.77 -1.58
C MET A 105 2.57 0.68 -2.47
N ALA A 106 2.45 0.98 -3.76
CA ALA A 106 3.59 1.03 -4.67
C ALA A 106 4.61 2.11 -4.24
N ILE A 107 4.13 3.30 -3.88
CA ILE A 107 4.96 4.40 -3.38
C ILE A 107 5.66 4.02 -2.06
N LEU A 108 4.90 3.50 -1.09
CA LEU A 108 5.44 3.01 0.18
C LEU A 108 6.51 1.93 -0.03
N TRP A 109 6.24 0.99 -0.93
CA TRP A 109 7.18 -0.08 -1.26
C TRP A 109 8.46 0.49 -1.87
N TYR A 110 8.35 1.43 -2.81
CA TYR A 110 9.49 2.09 -3.43
C TYR A 110 10.37 2.80 -2.38
N TYR A 111 9.77 3.61 -1.49
CA TYR A 111 10.49 4.28 -0.40
C TYR A 111 11.10 3.30 0.62
N ASN A 112 10.45 2.17 0.88
CA ASN A 112 10.96 1.16 1.80
C ASN A 112 12.11 0.34 1.19
N ASN A 113 12.05 0.00 -0.10
CA ASN A 113 13.13 -0.71 -0.79
C ASN A 113 14.37 0.16 -0.97
N LYS A 114 14.20 1.49 -1.10
CA LYS A 114 15.30 2.47 -1.16
C LYS A 114 15.87 2.83 0.22
N SER A 115 15.44 2.16 1.30
CA SER A 115 15.98 2.41 2.64
C SER A 115 17.40 1.85 2.76
N PRO A 116 18.39 2.66 3.21
CA PRO A 116 19.80 2.25 3.27
C PRO A 116 19.99 1.01 4.15
N ILE A 117 19.23 0.90 5.26
CA ILE A 117 19.26 -0.23 6.20
C ILE A 117 18.93 -1.58 5.53
N ARG A 118 17.97 -1.59 4.58
CA ARG A 118 17.56 -2.82 3.88
C ARG A 118 18.47 -3.16 2.71
N GLN A 119 19.10 -2.16 2.08
CA GLN A 119 20.19 -2.39 1.12
C GLN A 119 21.44 -2.94 1.83
N GLU A 120 21.81 -2.38 2.97
CA GLU A 120 22.97 -2.83 3.75
C GLU A 120 22.77 -4.25 4.26
N SER A 121 21.59 -4.59 4.79
CA SER A 121 21.27 -5.96 5.20
C SER A 121 21.29 -6.97 4.03
N LYS A 122 20.81 -6.59 2.85
CA LYS A 122 20.91 -7.42 1.64
C LYS A 122 22.36 -7.59 1.19
N ASN A 123 23.14 -6.52 1.20
CA ASN A 123 24.55 -6.54 0.84
C ASN A 123 25.37 -7.37 1.84
N MET A 124 25.08 -7.28 3.14
CA MET A 124 25.69 -8.13 4.17
C MET A 124 25.31 -9.60 3.99
N ALA A 125 24.06 -9.92 3.68
CA ALA A 125 23.63 -11.30 3.40
C ALA A 125 24.30 -11.88 2.14
N ILE A 126 24.48 -11.06 1.09
CA ILE A 126 25.23 -11.43 -0.13
C ILE A 126 26.71 -11.65 0.20
N LYS A 127 27.33 -10.75 0.99
CA LYS A 127 28.71 -10.89 1.45
C LYS A 127 28.90 -12.18 2.26
N LEU A 128 27.98 -12.48 3.18
CA LEU A 128 28.02 -13.67 4.03
C LEU A 128 27.87 -14.96 3.20
N LYS A 129 26.95 -14.99 2.22
CA LYS A 129 26.82 -16.12 1.29
C LYS A 129 28.07 -16.31 0.43
N ARG A 130 28.68 -15.23 -0.06
CA ARG A 130 29.91 -15.28 -0.84
C ARG A 130 31.07 -15.84 0.01
N HIS A 131 31.20 -15.39 1.25
CA HIS A 131 32.22 -15.87 2.18
C HIS A 131 32.05 -17.36 2.53
N LYS A 132 30.81 -17.81 2.78
CA LYS A 132 30.51 -19.24 3.02
C LYS A 132 30.76 -20.11 1.78
N GLY A 133 30.48 -19.59 0.57
CA GLY A 133 30.77 -20.31 -0.67
C GLY A 133 32.27 -20.47 -0.94
N LEU A 134 33.07 -19.44 -0.63
CA LEU A 134 34.53 -19.48 -0.72
C LEU A 134 35.15 -20.49 0.26
N THR A 135 34.72 -20.48 1.54
CA THR A 135 35.25 -21.41 2.54
C THR A 135 34.91 -22.88 2.26
N ILE A 136 33.76 -23.16 1.64
CA ILE A 136 33.41 -24.52 1.19
C ILE A 136 34.30 -24.98 0.04
N LYS A 137 34.62 -24.08 -0.91
CA LYS A 137 35.48 -24.40 -2.06
C LYS A 137 36.93 -24.65 -1.64
N GLU A 138 37.42 -23.89 -0.66
CA GLU A 138 38.76 -24.04 -0.08
C GLU A 138 38.93 -25.39 0.65
N LYS A 139 37.93 -25.77 1.47
CA LYS A 139 37.93 -27.09 2.16
C LYS A 139 37.88 -28.27 1.19
N SER A 140 37.17 -28.13 0.07
CA SER A 140 37.10 -29.16 -0.96
C SER A 140 38.43 -29.35 -1.70
N HIS A 141 39.21 -28.28 -1.89
CA HIS A 141 40.51 -28.36 -2.55
C HIS A 141 41.58 -28.98 -1.64
N SER A 142 41.63 -28.57 -0.37
CA SER A 142 42.56 -29.13 0.63
C SER A 142 42.30 -30.62 0.95
N SER A 143 41.04 -31.07 0.91
CA SER A 143 40.70 -32.49 1.08
C SER A 143 41.04 -33.36 -0.14
N ALA A 144 41.24 -32.76 -1.32
CA ALA A 144 41.62 -33.47 -2.53
C ALA A 144 43.15 -33.62 -2.64
N GLU A 145 43.92 -32.62 -2.22
CA GLU A 145 45.39 -32.69 -2.16
C GLU A 145 45.91 -33.65 -1.08
N SER A 146 45.18 -33.83 0.04
CA SER A 146 45.58 -34.78 1.11
C SER A 146 45.30 -36.26 0.80
N ARG A 147 44.77 -36.57 -0.39
CA ARG A 147 44.48 -37.94 -0.86
C ARG A 147 45.38 -38.37 -2.02
N LEU A 148 46.34 -37.54 -2.43
CA LEU A 148 47.45 -37.86 -3.32
C LEU A 148 48.71 -38.09 -2.47
#